data_AF-A0A9E4XPV6-F1
#
_entry.id   AF-A0A9E4XPV6-F1
#
_cell.length_a   1.000
_cell.length_b   1.000
_cell.length_c   1.000
_cell.angle_alpha   90.00
_cell.angle_beta   90.00
_cell.angle_gamma   90.00
#
_symmetry.space_group_name_H-M   'P 1'
#
loop_
_entity.id
_entity.type
_entity.pdbx_description
1 polymer ?
#
loop_
_entity_poly.entity_id
_entity_poly.type
_entity_poly.pdbx_seq_one_letter_code
_entity_poly.pdbx_strand_id
1 'polypeptide(L)'
;QEVKWSDSAHAFVVMVSDGYPGSYETGLPITGVKEAAEHGLVVHAGTARDESGSLVTSGGRVLGVAGSGGSVKDARDSAYAGIGLITFEGAQYRRDIAQRAIQART
;
A
#
# COMPACT_ATOMS: atom_id res chain seq x y z
N GLN A 1 0.63 -20.84 -23.19
CA GLN A 1 1.76 -20.13 -22.58
C GLN A 1 1.99 -20.74 -21.21
N GLU A 2 3.23 -21.02 -20.84
CA GLU A 2 3.58 -21.65 -19.56
C GLU A 2 3.65 -20.60 -18.45
N VAL A 3 3.05 -20.88 -17.29
CA VAL A 3 3.09 -19.99 -16.12
C VAL A 3 4.39 -20.24 -15.35
N LYS A 4 5.17 -19.16 -15.12
CA LYS A 4 6.39 -19.20 -14.32
C LYS A 4 6.22 -18.34 -13.08
N TRP A 5 6.57 -18.89 -11.93
CA TRP A 5 6.55 -18.19 -10.64
C TRP A 5 7.94 -17.65 -10.33
N SER A 6 8.01 -16.49 -9.68
CA SER A 6 9.27 -16.00 -9.11
C SER A 6 9.51 -16.65 -7.75
N ASP A 7 10.77 -16.87 -7.40
CA ASP A 7 11.18 -17.28 -6.05
C ASP A 7 11.16 -16.11 -5.05
N SER A 8 10.95 -14.88 -5.52
CA SER A 8 10.88 -13.70 -4.66
C SER A 8 9.63 -13.74 -3.79
N ALA A 9 9.79 -13.38 -2.51
CA ALA A 9 8.66 -13.16 -1.62
C ALA A 9 8.03 -11.79 -1.90
N HIS A 10 6.73 -11.68 -1.66
CA HIS A 10 5.96 -10.44 -1.81
C HIS A 10 5.03 -10.21 -0.62
N ALA A 11 4.84 -8.96 -0.24
CA ALA A 11 3.87 -8.53 0.77
C ALA A 11 3.18 -7.25 0.31
N PHE A 12 1.87 -7.13 0.57
CA PHE A 12 1.06 -6.01 0.12
C PHE A 12 0.35 -5.34 1.30
N VAL A 13 0.63 -4.07 1.53
CA VAL A 13 0.00 -3.27 2.58
C VAL A 13 -0.95 -2.27 1.93
N VAL A 14 -2.22 -2.31 2.33
CA VAL A 14 -3.28 -1.42 1.84
C VAL A 14 -3.46 -0.27 2.82
N MET A 15 -3.57 0.94 2.28
CA MET A 15 -3.97 2.14 2.98
C MET A 15 -5.43 2.49 2.64
N VAL A 16 -6.20 2.85 3.67
CA VAL A 16 -7.64 3.10 3.61
C VAL A 16 -7.98 4.50 4.12
N SER A 17 -9.11 5.02 3.67
CA SER A 17 -9.71 6.25 4.20
C SER A 17 -10.22 6.05 5.63
N ASP A 18 -10.19 7.13 6.42
CA ASP A 18 -10.78 7.11 7.75
C ASP A 18 -12.26 6.78 7.70
N GLY A 19 -12.71 5.92 8.62
CA GLY A 19 -14.08 5.41 8.69
C GLY A 19 -14.39 4.18 7.83
N TYR A 20 -13.50 3.73 6.93
CA TYR A 20 -13.66 2.45 6.22
C TYR A 20 -13.71 1.26 7.23
N PRO A 21 -14.64 0.29 7.08
CA PRO A 21 -15.55 0.04 5.96
C PRO A 21 -16.91 0.74 6.01
N GLY A 22 -17.13 1.65 6.97
CA GLY A 22 -18.31 2.51 7.06
C GLY A 22 -18.23 3.74 6.15
N SER A 23 -18.74 4.88 6.64
CA SER A 23 -18.70 6.16 5.92
C SER A 23 -17.29 6.77 5.97
N TYR A 24 -16.87 7.36 4.84
CA TYR A 24 -15.57 8.00 4.69
C TYR A 24 -15.68 9.17 3.70
N GLU A 25 -14.78 10.15 3.84
CA GLU A 25 -14.66 11.26 2.90
C GLU A 25 -13.81 10.89 1.67
N THR A 26 -14.07 11.56 0.56
CA THR A 26 -13.29 11.46 -0.69
C THR A 26 -12.80 12.84 -1.14
N GLY A 27 -11.91 12.89 -2.12
CA GLY A 27 -11.34 14.14 -2.62
C GLY A 27 -10.16 14.66 -1.79
N LEU A 28 -9.65 13.87 -0.84
CA LEU A 28 -8.54 14.26 0.03
C LEU A 28 -7.21 14.14 -0.72
N PRO A 29 -6.33 15.16 -0.73
CA PRO A 29 -5.05 15.12 -1.43
C PRO A 29 -4.13 13.99 -0.94
N ILE A 30 -3.50 13.29 -1.89
CA ILE A 30 -2.55 12.21 -1.65
C ILE A 30 -1.14 12.66 -2.06
N THR A 31 -0.18 12.55 -1.15
CA THR A 31 1.24 12.88 -1.39
C THR A 31 2.16 11.69 -1.09
N GLY A 32 3.42 11.76 -1.52
CA GLY A 32 4.45 10.75 -1.20
C GLY A 32 4.48 9.51 -2.10
N VAL A 33 3.60 9.44 -3.11
CA VAL A 33 3.48 8.26 -4.00
C VAL A 33 4.74 8.01 -4.82
N LYS A 34 5.45 9.07 -5.24
CA LYS A 34 6.66 8.94 -6.06
C LYS A 34 7.80 8.34 -5.24
N GLU A 35 7.98 8.82 -4.02
CA GLU A 35 8.98 8.36 -3.06
C GLU A 35 8.66 6.93 -2.61
N ALA A 36 7.38 6.61 -2.37
CA ALA A 36 6.94 5.26 -2.05
C ALA A 36 7.27 4.24 -3.15
N ALA A 37 7.23 4.66 -4.42
CA ALA A 37 7.54 3.80 -5.56
C ALA A 37 9.02 3.38 -5.63
N GLU A 38 9.92 4.05 -4.90
CA GLU A 38 11.32 3.64 -4.77
C GLU A 38 11.47 2.37 -3.89
N HIS A 39 10.45 2.05 -3.10
CA HIS A 39 10.45 0.90 -2.17
C HIS A 39 9.57 -0.27 -2.64
N GLY A 40 8.81 -0.11 -3.73
CA GLY A 40 7.93 -1.17 -4.22
C GLY A 40 6.92 -0.69 -5.25
N LEU A 41 6.04 -1.59 -5.67
CA LEU A 41 4.98 -1.27 -6.62
C LEU A 41 3.81 -0.61 -5.87
N VAL A 42 3.58 0.68 -6.14
CA VAL A 42 2.35 1.35 -5.71
C VAL A 42 1.19 0.92 -6.61
N VAL A 43 0.14 0.38 -6.02
CA VAL A 43 -1.08 -0.05 -6.71
C VAL A 43 -2.23 0.84 -6.29
N HIS A 44 -2.78 1.57 -7.25
CA HIS A 44 -3.94 2.43 -7.05
C HIS A 44 -5.23 1.62 -7.00
N ALA A 45 -6.16 2.01 -6.12
CA ALA A 45 -7.52 1.49 -6.06
C ALA A 45 -8.51 2.67 -6.08
N GLY A 46 -9.00 3.12 -4.92
CA GLY A 46 -9.82 4.31 -4.78
C GLY A 46 -9.00 5.60 -4.82
N THR A 47 -8.38 5.90 -5.97
CA THR A 47 -7.77 7.21 -6.24
C THR A 47 -8.35 7.85 -7.50
N ALA A 48 -8.37 9.18 -7.56
CA ALA A 48 -8.73 9.96 -8.75
C ALA A 48 -7.74 11.13 -8.95
N ARG A 49 -7.90 11.87 -10.05
CA ARG A 49 -7.30 13.20 -10.21
C ARG A 49 -8.40 14.25 -10.11
N ASP A 50 -8.15 15.31 -9.36
CA ASP A 50 -9.04 16.47 -9.31
C ASP A 50 -8.88 17.38 -10.54
N GLU A 51 -9.61 18.50 -10.57
CA GLU A 51 -9.57 19.48 -11.68
C GLU A 51 -8.19 20.14 -11.84
N SER A 52 -7.37 20.19 -10.77
CA SER A 52 -5.99 20.69 -10.81
C SER A 52 -4.99 19.63 -11.29
N GLY A 53 -5.44 18.38 -11.47
CA GLY A 53 -4.60 17.23 -11.80
C GLY A 53 -3.94 16.57 -10.58
N SER A 54 -4.25 17.03 -9.37
CA SER A 54 -3.70 16.49 -8.12
C SER A 54 -4.32 15.12 -7.81
N LEU A 55 -3.52 14.21 -7.25
CA LEU A 55 -3.98 12.88 -6.87
C LEU A 55 -4.81 13.00 -5.58
N VAL A 56 -6.02 12.43 -5.58
CA VAL A 56 -6.95 12.48 -4.44
C VAL A 56 -7.57 11.11 -4.13
N THR A 57 -8.07 10.93 -2.90
CA THR A 57 -8.85 9.75 -2.51
C THR A 57 -10.18 9.69 -3.27
N SER A 58 -10.65 8.50 -3.63
CA SER A 58 -11.94 8.29 -4.31
C SER A 58 -12.67 7.01 -3.89
N GLY A 59 -12.23 6.35 -2.82
CA GLY A 59 -12.87 5.17 -2.28
C GLY A 59 -12.25 4.72 -0.95
N GLY A 60 -12.91 3.77 -0.26
CA GLY A 60 -12.48 3.37 1.08
C GLY A 60 -11.12 2.66 1.12
N ARG A 61 -10.85 1.74 0.18
CA ARG A 61 -9.48 1.23 -0.07
C ARG A 61 -8.84 2.13 -1.11
N VAL A 62 -7.85 2.92 -0.69
CA VAL A 62 -7.30 4.00 -1.52
C VAL A 62 -6.21 3.48 -2.43
N LEU A 63 -5.16 2.90 -1.86
CA LEU A 63 -4.01 2.36 -2.57
C LEU A 63 -3.25 1.36 -1.69
N GLY A 64 -2.25 0.70 -2.23
CA GLY A 64 -1.32 -0.09 -1.44
C GLY A 64 0.08 -0.15 -2.04
N VAL A 65 1.04 -0.61 -1.26
CA VAL A 65 2.41 -0.83 -1.70
C VAL A 65 2.71 -2.32 -1.63
N ALA A 66 3.14 -2.89 -2.76
CA ALA A 66 3.65 -4.24 -2.85
C ALA A 66 5.17 -4.22 -2.78
N GLY A 67 5.71 -4.66 -1.64
CA GLY A 67 7.15 -4.88 -1.46
C GLY A 67 7.55 -6.26 -1.94
N SER A 68 8.82 -6.42 -2.31
CA SER A 68 9.44 -7.69 -2.68
C SER A 68 10.75 -7.89 -1.95
N GLY A 69 11.22 -9.14 -1.85
CA GLY A 69 12.50 -9.45 -1.22
C GLY A 69 12.81 -10.94 -1.20
N GLY A 70 13.99 -11.28 -0.66
CA GLY A 70 14.43 -12.67 -0.53
C GLY A 70 13.65 -13.48 0.51
N SER A 71 12.96 -12.80 1.43
CA SER A 71 12.10 -13.41 2.44
C SER A 71 10.79 -12.63 2.63
N VAL A 72 9.80 -13.26 3.27
CA VAL A 72 8.54 -12.59 3.63
C VAL A 72 8.79 -11.38 4.53
N LYS A 73 9.82 -11.44 5.39
CA LYS A 73 10.22 -10.31 6.23
C LYS A 73 10.74 -9.15 5.38
N ASP A 74 11.65 -9.42 4.44
CA ASP A 74 12.21 -8.36 3.58
C ASP A 74 11.12 -7.72 2.71
N ALA A 75 10.24 -8.54 2.13
CA ALA A 75 9.11 -8.04 1.34
C ALA A 75 8.15 -7.18 2.18
N ARG A 76 7.86 -7.60 3.42
CA ARG A 76 7.06 -6.84 4.38
C ARG A 76 7.73 -5.51 4.72
N ASP A 77 9.02 -5.53 5.03
CA ASP A 77 9.76 -4.33 5.43
C ASP A 77 9.81 -3.32 4.28
N SER A 78 10.02 -3.78 3.04
CA SER A 78 9.95 -2.95 1.83
C SER A 78 8.56 -2.32 1.63
N ALA A 79 7.49 -3.12 1.81
CA ALA A 79 6.12 -2.62 1.70
C ALA A 79 5.80 -1.55 2.76
N TYR A 80 6.26 -1.75 4.00
CA TYR A 80 6.08 -0.79 5.07
C TYR A 80 6.92 0.48 4.91
N ALA A 81 8.13 0.38 4.36
CA ALA A 81 8.95 1.54 4.02
C ALA A 81 8.23 2.42 2.99
N GLY A 82 7.69 1.84 1.91
CA GLY A 82 6.97 2.60 0.89
C GLY A 82 5.63 3.16 1.38
N ILE A 83 4.78 2.34 2.02
CA ILE A 83 3.44 2.79 2.45
C ILE A 83 3.53 3.90 3.52
N GLY A 84 4.60 3.92 4.31
CA GLY A 84 4.84 4.94 5.34
C GLY A 84 5.22 6.32 4.79
N LEU A 85 5.58 6.41 3.52
CA LEU A 85 5.85 7.69 2.84
C LEU A 85 4.59 8.33 2.26
N ILE A 86 3.52 7.55 2.10
CA ILE A 86 2.25 8.04 1.53
C ILE A 86 1.40 8.67 2.63
N THR A 87 0.86 9.84 2.34
CA THR A 87 0.00 10.56 3.29
C THR A 87 -1.23 11.15 2.61
N PHE A 88 -2.34 11.09 3.32
CA PHE A 88 -3.55 11.88 3.11
C PHE A 88 -4.28 11.98 4.45
N GLU A 89 -5.22 12.92 4.57
CA GLU A 89 -5.96 13.13 5.82
C GLU A 89 -6.72 11.85 6.23
N GLY A 90 -6.54 11.41 7.48
CA GLY A 90 -7.19 10.21 8.00
C GLY A 90 -6.66 8.88 7.46
N ALA A 91 -5.52 8.87 6.76
CA ALA A 91 -4.93 7.63 6.23
C ALA A 91 -4.68 6.57 7.32
N GLN A 92 -5.18 5.35 7.10
CA GLN A 92 -4.95 4.21 8.00
C GLN A 92 -4.40 3.01 7.24
N TYR A 93 -3.53 2.23 7.88
CA TYR A 93 -3.11 0.92 7.39
C TYR A 93 -2.72 0.02 8.57
N ARG A 94 -2.87 -1.30 8.39
CA ARG A 94 -2.48 -2.28 9.42
C ARG A 94 -0.97 -2.38 9.54
N ARG A 95 -0.46 -2.59 10.76
CA ARG A 95 0.99 -2.74 11.06
C ARG A 95 1.46 -4.19 11.22
N ASP A 96 0.57 -5.15 11.10
CA ASP A 96 0.81 -6.57 11.35
C ASP A 96 0.63 -7.45 10.10
N ILE A 97 0.61 -6.87 8.91
CA ILE A 97 0.56 -7.63 7.65
C ILE A 97 1.78 -8.56 7.58
N ALA A 98 1.52 -9.82 7.23
CA ALA A 98 2.48 -10.93 7.18
C ALA A 98 3.16 -11.31 8.51
N GLN A 99 2.82 -10.68 9.64
CA GLN A 99 3.47 -10.92 10.93
C GLN A 99 3.46 -12.40 11.35
N ARG A 100 2.32 -13.08 11.20
CA ARG A 100 2.17 -14.50 11.56
C ARG A 100 3.04 -15.42 10.69
N ALA A 101 3.19 -15.09 9.40
CA ALA A 101 4.02 -15.87 8.47
C ALA A 101 5.52 -15.75 8.78
N ILE A 102 5.94 -14.60 9.32
CA ILE A 102 7.31 -14.38 9.79
C ILE A 102 7.55 -15.16 11.08
N GLN A 103 6.62 -15.08 12.04
CA GLN A 103 6.74 -15.78 13.33
C GLN A 103 6.75 -17.31 13.19
N ALA A 104 5.99 -17.88 12.25
CA ALA A 104 5.96 -19.32 12.01
C ALA A 104 7.25 -19.90 11.38
N ARG A 105 8.21 -19.05 11.01
CA ARG A 105 9.49 -19.42 10.39
C ARG A 105 10.71 -19.13 11.28
N THR A 106 10.48 -18.70 12.52
CA THR A 106 11.50 -18.50 13.56
C THR A 106 11.45 -19.69 14.52
#